data_AF-A0A6I3HA33-F1
#
_entry.id   AF-A0A6I3HA33-F1
#
_cell.length_a   1.000
_cell.length_b   1.000
_cell.length_c   1.000
_cell.angle_alpha   90.00
_cell.angle_beta   90.00
_cell.angle_gamma   90.00
#
_symmetry.space_group_name_H-M   'P 1'
#
loop_
_entity.id
_entity.type
_entity.pdbx_description
1 polymer ?
#
loop_
_entity_poly.entity_id
_entity_poly.type
_entity_poly.pdbx_seq_one_letter_code
_entity_poly.pdbx_strand_id
1 'polypeptide(L)' 'LWWPEGQPIKYLHGYGHYHETYVRTADGWKISSLRLTRLHRIFEFAD' A
#
# COMPACT_ATOMS: atom_id res chain seq x y z
N LEU A 1 0.59 -3.63 6.73
CA LEU A 1 1.97 -3.11 6.79
C LEU A 1 2.47 -3.39 8.19
N TRP A 2 3.65 -3.98 8.32
CA TRP A 2 4.23 -4.35 9.60
C TRP A 2 5.50 -3.53 9.81
N TRP A 3 5.66 -2.97 11.01
CA TRP A 3 6.88 -2.24 11.38
C TRP A 3 7.80 -3.15 12.20
N PRO A 4 9.12 -2.87 12.21
CA PRO A 4 10.05 -3.53 13.12
C PRO A 4 9.68 -3.36 14.59
N GLU A 5 10.20 -4.24 15.44
CA GLU A 5 10.04 -4.15 16.89
C GLU A 5 10.64 -2.85 17.46
N GLY A 6 10.07 -2.35 18.56
CA GLY A 6 10.46 -1.09 19.20
C GLY A 6 9.93 0.17 18.51
N GLN A 7 9.15 0.03 17.43
CA GLN A 7 8.49 1.16 16.78
C GLN A 7 7.13 1.47 17.45
N PRO A 8 6.65 2.74 17.40
CA PRO A 8 5.37 3.14 18.01
C PRO A 8 4.13 2.48 17.41
N ILE A 9 4.23 1.92 16.20
CA ILE A 9 3.14 1.22 15.50
C ILE A 9 3.62 -0.22 15.29
N LYS A 10 2.79 -1.21 15.65
CA LYS A 10 3.05 -2.63 15.37
C LYS A 10 2.68 -2.95 13.92
N TYR A 11 1.44 -2.67 13.53
CA TYR A 11 1.00 -2.81 12.15
C TYR A 11 -0.17 -1.89 11.77
N LEU A 12 -0.35 -1.74 10.45
CA LEU A 12 -1.51 -1.15 9.81
C LEU A 12 -2.22 -2.23 8.99
N HIS A 13 -3.47 -2.52 9.32
CA HIS A 13 -4.40 -3.23 8.44
C HIS A 13 -5.27 -2.21 7.72
N GLY A 14 -5.32 -2.25 6.39
CA GLY A 14 -6.11 -1.29 5.64
C GLY A 14 -6.38 -1.72 4.21
N TYR A 15 -7.52 -1.28 3.68
CA TYR A 15 -8.01 -1.64 2.36
C TYR A 15 -8.54 -0.41 1.62
N GLY A 16 -8.72 -0.56 0.31
CA GLY A 16 -9.10 0.53 -0.56
C GLY A 16 -9.13 0.11 -2.02
N HIS A 17 -9.28 1.10 -2.90
CA HIS A 17 -9.30 0.89 -4.34
C HIS A 17 -7.98 1.33 -4.96
N TYR A 18 -7.40 0.46 -5.79
CA TYR A 18 -6.32 0.82 -6.68
C TYR A 18 -6.89 1.37 -7.98
N HIS A 19 -6.25 2.42 -8.48
CA HIS A 19 -6.40 2.89 -9.85
C HIS A 19 -5.01 2.90 -10.47
N GLU A 20 -4.79 2.01 -11.44
CA GLU A 20 -3.50 1.83 -12.09
C GLU A 20 -3.63 2.18 -13.57
N THR A 21 -2.58 2.79 -14.12
CA THR A 21 -2.39 2.91 -15.56
C THR A 21 -1.20 2.07 -15.98
N TYR A 22 -1.31 1.45 -17.15
CA TYR A 22 -0.27 0.58 -17.69
C TYR A 22 0.27 1.15 -19.00
N VAL A 23 1.54 0.88 -19.27
CA VAL A 23 2.19 1.17 -20.54
C VAL A 23 2.81 -0.11 -21.09
N ARG A 24 2.68 -0.33 -22.39
CA ARG A 24 3.35 -1.43 -23.07
C ARG A 24 4.76 -0.98 -23.48
N THR A 25 5.76 -1.69 -22.99
CA THR A 25 7.18 -1.49 -23.31
C THR A 25 7.71 -2.65 -24.15
N ALA A 26 8.97 -2.57 -24.61
CA ALA A 26 9.63 -3.71 -25.24
C ALA A 26 9.70 -4.94 -24.31
N ASP A 27 9.85 -4.72 -23.01
CA ASP A 27 9.90 -5.75 -21.97
C ASP A 27 8.50 -6.14 -21.43
N GLY A 28 7.44 -5.82 -22.18
CA GLY A 28 6.06 -6.11 -21.84
C GLY A 28 5.30 -4.99 -21.13
N TRP A 29 4.14 -5.33 -20.57
CA TRP A 29 3.30 -4.38 -19.84
C TRP A 29 3.95 -4.03 -18.49
N LYS A 30 3.98 -2.74 -18.18
CA LYS A 30 4.47 -2.20 -16.90
C LYS A 30 3.43 -1.24 -16.32
N ILE A 31 3.37 -1.16 -15.00
CA ILE A 31 2.58 -0.13 -14.30
C ILE A 31 3.29 1.21 -14.51
N SER A 32 2.62 2.18 -15.12
CA SER A 32 3.14 3.53 -15.32
C SER A 32 2.71 4.49 -14.21
N SER A 33 1.55 4.26 -13.60
CA SER A 33 1.11 4.99 -12.41
C SER A 33 0.19 4.13 -11.54
N LEU A 34 0.18 4.42 -10.23
CA LEU A 34 -0.68 3.79 -9.25
C LEU A 34 -1.19 4.86 -8.28
N ARG A 35 -2.51 4.92 -8.11
CA ARG A 35 -3.17 5.68 -7.05
C ARG A 35 -3.95 4.72 -6.15
N LEU A 36 -3.65 4.74 -4.86
CA LEU A 36 -4.40 3.98 -3.85
C LEU A 36 -5.29 4.92 -3.04
N THR A 37 -6.61 4.77 -3.17
CA THR A 37 -7.59 5.44 -2.32
C THR A 37 -7.91 4.54 -1.13
N ARG A 38 -7.51 4.96 0.08
CA ARG A 38 -7.78 4.20 1.31
C ARG A 38 -9.23 4.43 1.77
N LEU A 39 -10.00 3.35 1.91
CA LEU A 39 -11.35 3.39 2.49
C LEU A 39 -11.30 3.22 4.00
N HIS A 40 -10.39 2.38 4.49
CA HIS A 40 -10.26 2.11 5.91
C HIS A 40 -8.82 1.83 6.30
N ARG A 41 -8.49 2.19 7.54
CA ARG A 41 -7.16 2.08 8.15
C ARG A 41 -7.33 1.77 9.63
N ILE A 42 -6.74 0.66 10.07
CA ILE A 42 -6.72 0.20 11.45
C ILE A 42 -5.25 0.13 11.87
N PHE A 43 -4.90 0.90 12.88
CA PHE A 43 -3.56 0.92 13.46
C PHE A 43 -3.56 0.15 14.77
N GLU A 44 -2.57 -0.72 14.95
CA GLU A 44 -2.20 -1.24 16.27
C GLU A 44 -0.95 -0.51 16.74
N PHE A 45 -1.04 0.17 17.88
CA PHE A 45 0.06 0.88 18.50
C PHE A 45 0.81 -0.03 19.47
N ALA A 46 2.06 0.30 19.74
CA ALA A 46 2.77 -0.27 20.87
C ALA A 46 2.12 0.19 22.19
N ASP A 47 2.21 -0.66 23.21
CA ASP A 47 1.70 -0.39 24.56
C ASP A 47 2.51 0.72 25.27
#